data_AF-A0A7V2NLR7-F1
#
_entry.id   AF-A0A7V2NLR7-F1
#
_cell.length_a   1.000
_cell.length_b   1.000
_cell.length_c   1.000
_cell.angle_alpha   90.00
_cell.angle_beta   90.00
_cell.angle_gamma   90.00
#
_symmetry.space_group_name_H-M   'P 1'
#
loop_
_entity.id
_entity.type
_entity.pdbx_description
1 polymer ?
#
loop_
_entity_poly.entity_id
_entity_poly.type
_entity_poly.pdbx_seq_one_letter_code
_entity_poly.pdbx_strand_id
1 'polypeptide(L)' 'MDQMTIYLVLAAAFGLFMAWGIGANDVANAMATSVGSKAITPFQAIIIAAIFEFLG' A
#
# COMPACT_ATOMS: atom_id res chain seq x y z
N MET A 1 9.58 -17.49 24.43
CA MET A 1 9.68 -16.13 23.87
C MET A 1 9.29 -15.15 24.95
N ASP A 2 10.08 -14.11 25.13
CA ASP A 2 9.77 -12.98 25.99
C ASP A 2 8.51 -12.24 25.49
N GLN A 3 7.74 -11.70 26.44
CA GLN A 3 6.48 -11.01 26.17
C GLN A 3 6.66 -9.78 25.27
N MET A 4 7.82 -9.11 25.38
CA MET A 4 8.19 -7.99 24.51
C MET A 4 8.33 -8.42 23.05
N THR A 5 9.07 -9.50 22.77
CA THR A 5 9.19 -10.04 21.40
C THR A 5 7.83 -10.45 20.83
N ILE A 6 6.94 -11.04 21.63
CA ILE A 6 5.58 -11.39 21.17
C ILE A 6 4.81 -10.13 20.73
N TYR A 7 4.87 -9.05 21.52
CA TYR A 7 4.20 -7.80 21.15
C TYR A 7 4.81 -7.13 19.91
N LEU A 8 6.14 -7.16 19.76
CA LEU A 8 6.81 -6.61 18.57
C LEU A 8 6.40 -7.37 17.30
N VAL A 9 6.34 -8.70 17.36
CA VAL A 9 5.92 -9.54 16.23
C VAL A 9 4.47 -9.22 15.84
N LEU A 10 3.58 -9.11 16.82
CA LEU A 10 2.17 -8.76 16.56
C LEU A 10 2.04 -7.35 15.99
N ALA A 11 2.74 -6.36 16.54
CA ALA A 11 2.72 -4.99 16.05
C ALA A 11 3.21 -4.90 14.60
N ALA A 12 4.31 -5.60 14.26
CA ALA A 12 4.80 -5.67 12.89
C ALA A 12 3.79 -6.35 11.95
N ALA A 13 3.19 -7.47 12.37
CA ALA A 13 2.22 -8.20 11.55
C ALA A 13 0.96 -7.36 11.25
N PHE A 14 0.36 -6.75 12.28
CA PHE A 14 -0.82 -5.90 12.08
C PHE A 14 -0.48 -4.59 11.38
N GLY A 15 0.69 -4.00 11.64
CA GLY A 15 1.18 -2.81 10.95
C GLY A 15 1.36 -3.05 9.46
N LEU A 16 1.96 -4.18 9.07
CA LEU A 16 2.10 -4.58 7.66
C LEU A 16 0.75 -4.83 7.00
N PHE A 17 -0.17 -5.51 7.69
CA PHE A 17 -1.52 -5.76 7.19
C PHE A 17 -2.29 -4.45 6.93
N MET A 18 -2.22 -3.51 7.87
CA MET A 18 -2.82 -2.19 7.73
C MET A 18 -2.19 -1.39 6.59
N ALA A 19 -0.86 -1.37 6.51
CA ALA A 19 -0.13 -0.64 5.48
C ALA A 19 -0.49 -1.14 4.06
N TRP A 20 -0.66 -2.46 3.89
CA TRP A 20 -1.13 -3.02 2.63
C TRP A 20 -2.54 -2.52 2.27
N GLY A 21 -3.49 -2.60 3.21
CA GLY A 21 -4.87 -2.16 2.97
C GLY A 21 -4.98 -0.67 2.65
N ILE A 22 -4.29 0.18 3.41
CA ILE A 22 -4.27 1.63 3.20
C ILE A 22 -3.62 1.96 1.86
N GLY A 23 -2.44 1.40 1.58
CA GLY A 23 -1.75 1.64 0.31
C GLY A 23 -2.62 1.28 -0.89
N ALA A 24 -3.28 0.12 -0.88
CA ALA A 24 -4.18 -0.28 -1.96
C ALA A 24 -5.38 0.68 -2.14
N ASN A 25 -5.97 1.17 -1.05
CA ASN A 25 -7.05 2.15 -1.08
C ASN A 25 -6.58 3.50 -1.65
N ASP A 26 -5.39 3.93 -1.28
CA ASP A 26 -4.83 5.22 -1.70
C ASP A 26 -4.45 5.20 -3.18
N VAL A 27 -3.86 4.10 -3.67
CA VAL A 27 -3.62 3.88 -5.11
C VAL A 27 -4.94 3.97 -5.89
N ALA A 28 -6.01 3.33 -5.40
CA ALA A 28 -7.30 3.36 -6.07
C ALA A 28 -7.89 4.79 -6.11
N ASN A 29 -7.82 5.53 -5.01
CA ASN A 29 -8.33 6.90 -4.93
C ASN A 29 -7.52 7.88 -5.81
N ALA A 30 -6.20 7.73 -5.87
CA ALA A 30 -5.34 8.60 -6.66
C ALA A 30 -5.37 8.29 -8.16
N MET A 31 -5.54 7.02 -8.54
CA MET A 31 -5.35 6.56 -9.93
C MET A 31 -6.65 6.21 -10.65
N ALA A 32 -7.82 6.32 -9.99
CA ALA A 32 -9.12 5.97 -10.59
C ALA A 32 -9.42 6.69 -11.90
N THR A 33 -9.09 7.99 -12.00
CA THR A 33 -9.36 8.80 -13.19
C THR A 33 -8.41 8.47 -14.34
N SER A 34 -7.11 8.30 -14.06
CA SER A 34 -6.10 7.93 -15.05
C SER A 34 -6.31 6.53 -15.61
N VAL A 35 -6.73 5.58 -14.78
CA VAL A 35 -7.11 4.23 -15.22
C VAL A 35 -8.47 4.24 -15.94
N GLY A 36 -9.46 4.96 -15.40
CA GLY A 36 -10.81 5.05 -15.96
C GLY A 36 -10.87 5.76 -17.32
N SER A 37 -9.97 6.71 -17.57
CA SER A 37 -9.80 7.39 -18.86
C SER A 37 -8.97 6.59 -19.88
N LYS A 38 -8.43 5.42 -19.49
CA LYS A 38 -7.50 4.60 -20.28
C LYS A 38 -6.18 5.31 -20.61
N ALA A 39 -5.80 6.35 -19.85
CA ALA A 39 -4.49 6.98 -19.98
C ALA A 39 -3.37 6.03 -19.54
N ILE A 40 -3.64 5.21 -18.51
CA ILE A 40 -2.75 4.16 -18.01
C ILE A 40 -3.55 2.89 -17.69
N THR A 41 -2.85 1.76 -17.65
CA THR A 41 -3.42 0.47 -17.23
C THR A 41 -3.40 0.34 -15.69
N PRO A 42 -4.25 -0.52 -15.09
CA PRO A 42 -4.22 -0.78 -13.65
C PRO A 42 -2.84 -1.22 -13.14
N PHE A 43 -2.11 -1.99 -13.94
CA PHE A 43 -0.76 -2.45 -13.57
C PHE A 43 0.26 -1.29 -13.57
N GLN A 44 0.16 -0.37 -14.54
CA GLN A 44 0.99 0.84 -14.54
C GLN A 44 0.70 1.73 -13.33
N ALA A 45 -0.58 1.87 -12.95
CA ALA A 45 -0.97 2.62 -11.76
C ALA A 45 -0.32 2.07 -10.48
N ILE A 46 -0.27 0.73 -10.33
CA ILE A 46 0.39 0.07 -9.19
C ILE A 46 1.90 0.35 -9.18
N ILE A 47 2.59 0.26 -10.32
CA ILE A 47 4.03 0.54 -10.38
C ILE A 47 4.34 2.01 -10.08
N ILE A 48 3.56 2.93 -10.65
CA ILE A 48 3.71 4.36 -10.38
C ILE A 48 3.49 4.62 -8.89
N ALA A 49 2.40 4.13 -8.32
CA ALA A 49 2.12 4.30 -6.90
C ALA A 49 3.21 3.69 -6.02
N ALA A 50 3.70 2.48 -6.32
CA ALA A 50 4.78 1.85 -5.54
C ALA A 50 6.08 2.67 -5.53
N ILE A 51 6.40 3.38 -6.62
CA ILE A 51 7.57 4.25 -6.68
C ILE A 51 7.31 5.55 -5.91
N PHE A 52 6.20 6.23 -6.18
CA PHE A 52 5.96 7.56 -5.61
C PHE A 52 5.52 7.54 -4.14
N GLU A 53 4.73 6.55 -3.70
CA GLU A 53 4.39 6.35 -2.28
C GLU A 53 5.61 5.96 -1.44
N PHE A 54 6.58 5.25 -2.01
CA PHE A 54 7.81 4.88 -1.29
C PHE A 54 8.85 6.02 -1.27
N LEU A 55 8.80 6.94 -2.24
CA LEU A 55 9.69 8.09 -2.32
C LEU A 55 9.18 9.31 -1.53
N GLY A 56 7.88 9.39 -1.27
CA GLY A 56 7.26 10.41 -0.40
C GLY A 56 7.56 10.17 1.07
#